data_AF-A0A1G6BW68-F1
#
_entry.id   AF-A0A1G6BW68-F1
#
_cell.length_a   1.000
_cell.length_b   1.000
_cell.length_c   1.000
_cell.angle_alpha   90.00
_cell.angle_beta   90.00
_cell.angle_gamma   90.00
#
_symmetry.space_group_name_H-M   'P 1'
#
loop_
_entity.id
_entity.type
_entity.pdbx_description
1 polymer ?
#
loop_
_entity_poly.entity_id
_entity_poly.type
_entity_poly.pdbx_seq_one_letter_code
_entity_poly.pdbx_strand_id
1 'polypeptide(L)'
;MSIIKKIFAILLLLVNIAVAVNGFKEGFFEATIVSEQVTITNKYEITHHHYKGGTTSSHYMTGQNENGYYKIPGDAYDIGDVVTVYQNPESANAKGGDPEWHTSEAAVYNTAKFSFVLFTIFAIINGVVVYLLFKPKKEEPEQPPLSQCLDDALIDGRMKIQRSFDEIIAFVFLLGLAIGMIAVIIICIMDGDYNVAPGVIAAPILLYYASVSALAQNPNNYRAEMPDKTFNTFRLYYKDEEIFIPFECADDGRFKYKTTKNPIDDIAYTDGYKMSARTKQKINSYLTLWLRTNHLFYSSPKAENE
;
A
#
# COMPACT_ATOMS: atom_id res chain seq x y z
N MET A 1 -21.02 -8.38 -5.24
CA MET A 1 -19.97 -8.26 -4.20
C MET A 1 -20.56 -8.74 -2.88
N SER A 2 -19.89 -9.67 -2.17
CA SER A 2 -20.48 -10.32 -0.99
C SER A 2 -20.76 -9.33 0.15
N ILE A 3 -21.92 -9.47 0.80
CA ILE A 3 -22.34 -8.74 2.00
C ILE A 3 -21.25 -8.78 3.09
N ILE A 4 -20.52 -9.90 3.17
CA ILE A 4 -19.43 -10.11 4.12
C ILE A 4 -18.33 -9.04 3.96
N LYS A 5 -17.99 -8.65 2.72
CA LYS A 5 -16.96 -7.63 2.46
C LYS A 5 -17.37 -6.24 2.96
N LYS A 6 -18.66 -5.92 2.86
CA LYS A 6 -19.21 -4.64 3.34
C LYS A 6 -19.20 -4.56 4.87
N ILE A 7 -19.61 -5.64 5.53
CA ILE A 7 -19.57 -5.76 6.99
C ILE A 7 -18.14 -5.60 7.50
N PHE A 8 -17.19 -6.29 6.88
CA PHE A 8 -15.78 -6.20 7.25
C PHE A 8 -15.22 -4.78 7.11
N ALA A 9 -15.51 -4.08 6.00
CA ALA A 9 -15.06 -2.71 5.80
C ALA A 9 -15.60 -1.75 6.87
N ILE A 10 -16.89 -1.88 7.24
CA ILE A 10 -17.51 -1.08 8.31
C ILE A 10 -16.84 -1.38 9.66
N LEU A 11 -16.66 -2.65 10.02
CA LEU A 11 -16.01 -3.01 11.28
C LEU A 11 -14.60 -2.45 11.37
N LEU A 12 -13.82 -2.57 10.28
CA LEU A 12 -12.49 -2.01 10.22
C LEU A 12 -12.50 -0.47 10.34
N LEU A 13 -13.52 0.21 9.80
CA LEU A 13 -13.65 1.67 9.92
C LEU A 13 -13.91 2.06 11.37
N LEU A 14 -14.82 1.35 12.05
CA LEU A 14 -15.12 1.58 13.47
C LEU A 14 -13.89 1.35 14.35
N VAL A 15 -13.09 0.31 14.07
CA VAL A 15 -11.83 0.06 14.77
C VAL A 15 -10.85 1.21 14.55
N ASN A 16 -10.64 1.65 13.30
CA ASN A 16 -9.73 2.75 13.01
C ASN A 16 -10.15 4.05 13.72
N ILE A 17 -11.45 4.35 13.73
CA ILE A 17 -11.99 5.51 14.46
C ILE A 17 -11.75 5.35 15.97
N ALA A 18 -12.03 4.19 16.56
CA ALA A 18 -11.85 3.95 17.98
C ALA A 18 -10.37 4.11 18.40
N VAL A 19 -9.44 3.55 17.62
CA VAL A 19 -8.01 3.69 17.89
C VAL A 19 -7.55 5.14 17.71
N ALA A 20 -8.02 5.84 16.68
CA ALA A 20 -7.73 7.26 16.50
C ALA A 20 -8.23 8.10 17.69
N VAL A 21 -9.46 7.87 18.16
CA VAL A 21 -10.01 8.57 19.33
C VAL A 21 -9.19 8.30 20.59
N ASN A 22 -8.73 7.07 20.81
CA ASN A 22 -7.87 6.76 21.95
C ASN A 22 -6.50 7.45 21.82
N GLY A 23 -5.85 7.38 20.65
CA GLY A 23 -4.59 8.09 20.41
C GLY A 23 -4.74 9.61 20.58
N PHE A 24 -5.89 10.19 20.19
CA PHE A 24 -6.19 11.60 20.40
C PHE A 24 -6.25 11.95 21.89
N LYS A 25 -6.98 11.14 22.68
CA LYS A 25 -7.08 11.32 24.13
C LYS A 25 -5.71 11.22 24.79
N GLU A 26 -4.92 10.22 24.44
CA GLU A 26 -3.59 9.98 25.02
C GLU A 26 -2.56 11.02 24.57
N GLY A 27 -2.64 11.52 23.33
CA GLY A 27 -1.63 12.43 22.76
C GLY A 27 -1.90 13.91 22.95
N PHE A 28 -3.15 14.31 23.20
CA PHE A 28 -3.57 15.73 23.22
C PHE A 28 -4.37 16.16 24.46
N PHE A 29 -4.88 15.22 25.27
CA PHE A 29 -5.39 15.53 26.61
C PHE A 29 -4.36 15.10 27.66
N GLU A 30 -4.59 15.45 28.93
CA GLU A 30 -3.76 15.08 30.08
C GLU A 30 -3.77 13.55 30.26
N ALA A 31 -2.97 12.85 29.45
CA ALA A 31 -2.60 11.48 29.74
C ALA A 31 -1.91 11.49 31.10
N THR A 32 -2.39 10.66 32.03
CA THR A 32 -1.72 10.45 33.30
C THR A 32 -0.41 9.73 33.01
N ILE A 33 0.68 10.48 32.84
CA ILE A 33 2.01 9.90 32.71
C ILE A 33 2.52 9.63 34.11
N VAL A 34 2.86 8.37 34.36
CA VAL A 34 3.56 7.95 35.57
C VAL A 34 5.04 7.87 35.28
N SER A 35 5.84 8.17 36.30
CA SER A 35 7.31 8.09 36.22
C SER A 35 7.88 7.30 37.38
N GLU A 36 8.89 6.50 37.10
CA GLU A 36 9.60 5.69 38.08
C GLU A 36 11.11 5.94 37.97
N GLN A 37 11.81 6.01 39.10
CA GLN A 37 13.27 5.95 39.09
C GLN A 37 13.71 4.50 39.17
N VAL A 38 14.59 4.09 38.26
CA VAL A 38 15.08 2.72 38.13
C VAL A 38 16.58 2.71 37.94
N THR A 39 17.25 1.68 38.45
CA THR A 39 18.66 1.42 38.15
C THR A 39 18.73 0.46 36.97
N ILE A 40 19.52 0.77 35.95
CA ILE A 40 19.75 -0.14 34.82
C ILE A 40 20.56 -1.34 35.31
N THR A 41 19.99 -2.54 35.24
CA THR A 41 20.63 -3.78 35.71
C THR A 41 21.07 -4.69 34.58
N ASN A 42 20.52 -4.53 33.39
CA ASN A 42 20.84 -5.37 32.24
C ASN A 42 20.67 -4.63 30.90
N LYS A 43 21.43 -5.06 29.89
CA LYS A 43 21.26 -4.72 28.47
C LYS A 43 21.14 -6.00 27.68
N TYR A 44 20.17 -6.08 26.78
CA TYR A 44 19.97 -7.26 25.96
C TYR A 44 19.43 -6.91 24.57
N GLU A 45 19.59 -7.85 23.66
CA GLU A 45 19.17 -7.74 22.27
C GLU A 45 18.16 -8.84 21.98
N ILE A 46 17.04 -8.48 21.37
CA ILE A 46 16.08 -9.44 20.85
C ILE A 46 16.30 -9.52 19.34
N THR A 47 16.79 -10.68 18.89
CA THR A 47 16.96 -10.97 17.46
C THR A 47 15.68 -11.57 16.89
N HIS A 48 15.09 -10.89 15.91
CA HIS A 48 13.96 -11.38 15.15
C HIS A 48 14.45 -12.03 13.86
N HIS A 49 14.24 -13.34 13.74
CA HIS A 49 14.53 -14.10 12.52
C HIS A 49 13.36 -13.96 11.52
N HIS A 50 13.63 -13.34 10.37
CA HIS A 50 12.65 -13.23 9.30
C HIS A 50 12.59 -14.53 8.51
N TYR A 51 11.38 -14.90 8.06
CA TYR A 51 11.12 -16.11 7.27
C TYR A 51 11.94 -16.21 5.96
N LYS A 52 12.58 -15.12 5.50
CA LYS A 52 13.43 -15.06 4.30
C LYS A 52 14.94 -14.91 4.59
N GLY A 53 15.39 -15.25 5.80
CA GLY A 53 16.84 -15.30 6.12
C GLY A 53 17.48 -13.96 6.50
N GLY A 54 16.68 -12.92 6.77
CA GLY A 54 17.15 -11.68 7.38
C GLY A 54 17.07 -11.75 8.90
N THR A 55 17.95 -11.02 9.58
CA THR A 55 17.89 -10.79 11.03
C THR A 55 17.76 -9.29 11.29
N THR A 56 16.77 -8.91 12.08
CA THR A 56 16.70 -7.57 12.68
C THR A 56 16.81 -7.72 14.17
N SER A 57 17.51 -6.79 14.80
CA SER A 57 17.62 -6.77 16.24
C SER A 57 17.08 -5.48 16.83
N SER A 58 16.56 -5.63 18.04
CA SER A 58 16.09 -4.52 18.86
C SER A 58 16.81 -4.59 20.20
N HIS A 59 17.37 -3.46 20.61
CA HIS A 59 18.10 -3.34 21.86
C HIS A 59 17.14 -2.89 22.96
N TYR A 60 17.32 -3.48 24.14
CA TYR A 60 16.54 -3.18 25.33
C TYR A 60 17.43 -3.12 26.55
N MET A 61 16.96 -2.38 27.54
CA MET A 61 17.50 -2.31 28.88
C MET A 61 16.47 -2.84 29.88
N THR A 62 16.94 -3.41 30.98
CA THR A 62 16.13 -3.70 32.16
C THR A 62 16.44 -2.68 33.24
N GLY A 63 15.44 -1.88 33.62
CA GLY A 63 15.47 -1.10 34.85
C GLY A 63 14.90 -1.90 36.01
N GLN A 64 15.42 -1.72 37.22
CA GLN A 64 14.88 -2.32 38.43
C GLN A 64 14.80 -1.30 39.57
N ASN A 65 13.73 -1.40 40.37
CA ASN A 65 13.60 -0.73 41.66
C ASN A 65 12.81 -1.64 42.64
N GLU A 66 12.35 -1.08 43.76
CA GLU A 66 11.57 -1.82 44.77
C GLU A 66 10.20 -2.31 44.26
N ASN A 67 9.64 -1.64 43.25
CA ASN A 67 8.33 -1.94 42.67
C ASN A 67 8.40 -3.02 41.58
N GLY A 68 9.58 -3.33 41.03
CA GLY A 68 9.78 -4.44 40.11
C GLY A 68 10.78 -4.18 38.98
N TYR A 69 10.53 -4.83 37.84
CA TYR A 69 11.35 -4.77 36.64
C TYR A 69 10.65 -4.00 35.52
N TYR A 70 11.44 -3.25 34.76
CA TYR A 70 10.98 -2.31 33.75
C TYR A 70 11.71 -2.60 32.45
N LYS A 71 10.95 -2.89 31.39
CA LYS A 71 11.49 -3.06 30.04
C LYS A 71 11.59 -1.70 29.35
N ILE A 72 12.78 -1.32 28.94
CA ILE A 72 13.07 0.00 28.37
C ILE A 72 13.68 -0.19 26.97
N PRO A 73 13.03 0.24 25.88
CA PRO A 73 13.62 0.19 24.54
C PRO A 73 14.88 1.07 24.41
N GLY A 74 15.86 0.60 23.65
CA GLY A 74 17.13 1.28 23.38
C GLY A 74 18.31 0.81 24.24
N ASP A 75 19.44 1.49 24.13
CA ASP A 75 20.72 1.16 24.79
C ASP A 75 21.48 2.39 25.33
N ALA A 76 20.79 3.53 25.44
CA ALA A 76 21.37 4.85 25.69
C ALA A 76 22.04 5.05 27.07
N TYR A 77 21.78 4.17 28.04
CA TYR A 77 22.26 4.29 29.43
C TYR A 77 23.03 3.04 29.84
N ASP A 78 24.07 3.16 30.67
CA ASP A 78 24.91 2.04 31.09
C ASP A 78 24.38 1.30 32.33
N ILE A 79 24.87 0.06 32.53
CA ILE A 79 24.51 -0.74 33.70
C ILE A 79 25.03 -0.03 34.96
N GLY A 80 24.13 0.19 35.92
CA GLY A 80 24.38 0.97 37.13
C GLY A 80 23.83 2.40 37.07
N ASP A 81 23.45 2.90 35.89
CA ASP A 81 22.83 4.22 35.77
C ASP A 81 21.46 4.25 36.45
N VAL A 82 21.18 5.36 37.15
CA VAL A 82 19.85 5.65 37.70
C VAL A 82 19.13 6.59 36.76
N VAL A 83 18.01 6.14 36.20
CA VAL A 83 17.25 6.86 35.19
C VAL A 83 15.78 7.00 35.60
N THR A 84 15.15 8.09 35.15
CA THR A 84 13.69 8.23 35.27
C THR A 84 13.05 7.70 34.00
N VAL A 85 12.12 6.77 34.14
CA VAL A 85 11.35 6.18 33.05
C VAL A 85 9.89 6.56 33.17
N TYR A 86 9.20 6.64 32.03
CA TYR A 86 7.85 7.17 31.89
C TYR A 86 6.96 6.17 31.17
N GLN A 87 5.70 6.09 31.58
CA GLN A 87 4.68 5.30 30.89
C GLN A 87 3.32 5.99 31.00
N ASN A 88 2.48 5.82 29.97
CA ASN A 88 1.05 6.07 30.09
C ASN A 88 0.35 4.74 30.46
N PRO A 89 -0.14 4.55 31.70
CA PRO A 89 -0.79 3.31 32.14
C PRO A 89 -2.04 2.96 31.33
N GLU A 90 -2.67 3.96 30.71
CA GLU A 90 -3.86 3.76 29.89
C GLU A 90 -3.56 3.28 28.48
N SER A 91 -2.30 3.39 28.03
CA SER A 91 -1.87 3.01 26.70
C SER A 91 -2.04 1.51 26.44
N ALA A 92 -2.24 1.15 25.17
CA ALA A 92 -2.33 -0.26 24.75
C ALA A 92 -1.04 -1.05 25.06
N ASN A 93 0.12 -0.39 25.01
CA ASN A 93 1.40 -1.00 25.37
C ASN A 93 1.46 -1.34 26.87
N ALA A 94 1.02 -0.42 27.74
CA ALA A 94 0.99 -0.64 29.18
C ALA A 94 0.06 -1.78 29.63
N LYS A 95 -1.04 -1.99 28.90
CA LYS A 95 -2.03 -3.06 29.15
C LYS A 95 -1.67 -4.40 28.48
N GLY A 96 -0.56 -4.45 27.74
CA GLY A 96 -0.09 -5.64 27.06
C GLY A 96 0.54 -6.66 28.00
N GLY A 97 0.89 -7.83 27.44
CA GLY A 97 1.59 -8.89 28.20
C GLY A 97 3.06 -8.60 28.51
N ASP A 98 3.65 -7.58 27.87
CA ASP A 98 5.04 -7.16 28.05
C ASP A 98 5.15 -5.61 27.97
N PRO A 99 4.79 -4.90 29.06
CA PRO A 99 4.73 -3.44 29.06
C PRO A 99 6.09 -2.77 28.92
N GLU A 100 6.17 -1.72 28.12
CA GLU A 100 7.40 -0.97 27.86
C GLU A 100 7.33 0.43 28.48
N TRP A 101 8.50 0.93 28.86
CA TRP A 101 8.70 2.23 29.49
C TRP A 101 9.66 3.08 28.67
N HIS A 102 9.42 4.37 28.60
CA HIS A 102 10.19 5.31 27.80
C HIS A 102 11.13 6.15 28.67
N THR A 103 12.23 6.60 28.10
CA THR A 103 13.25 7.40 28.82
C THR A 103 12.94 8.90 28.84
N SER A 104 11.83 9.32 28.22
CA SER A 104 11.33 10.69 28.28
C SER A 104 9.80 10.75 28.18
N GLU A 105 9.21 11.76 28.81
CA GLU A 105 7.78 12.07 28.71
C GLU A 105 7.38 12.42 27.27
N ALA A 106 8.26 13.10 26.53
CA ALA A 106 8.04 13.45 25.12
C ALA A 106 7.85 12.22 24.24
N ALA A 107 8.60 11.14 24.48
CA ALA A 107 8.47 9.88 23.74
C ALA A 107 7.09 9.22 23.96
N VAL A 108 6.55 9.30 25.19
CA VAL A 108 5.20 8.81 25.51
C VAL A 108 4.15 9.57 24.69
N TYR A 109 4.21 10.90 24.69
CA TYR A 109 3.28 11.73 23.93
C TYR A 109 3.43 11.57 22.41
N ASN A 110 4.66 11.44 21.89
CA ASN A 110 4.91 11.28 20.46
C ASN A 110 4.33 9.97 19.93
N THR A 111 4.44 8.88 20.70
CA THR A 111 3.86 7.58 20.36
C THR A 111 2.31 7.67 20.25
N ALA A 112 1.68 8.37 21.18
CA ALA A 112 0.23 8.58 21.17
C ALA A 112 -0.23 9.49 20.02
N LYS A 113 0.46 10.62 19.80
CA LYS A 113 0.20 11.55 18.68
C LYS A 113 0.36 10.85 17.33
N PHE A 114 1.37 9.99 17.21
CA PHE A 114 1.57 9.21 16.00
C PHE A 114 0.41 8.26 15.74
N SER A 115 0.01 7.48 16.75
CA SER A 115 -1.13 6.58 16.67
C SER A 115 -2.39 7.35 16.22
N PHE A 116 -2.65 8.52 16.80
CA PHE A 116 -3.75 9.39 16.35
C PHE A 116 -3.68 9.73 14.86
N VAL A 117 -2.54 10.26 14.39
CA VAL A 117 -2.37 10.69 13.00
C VAL A 117 -2.54 9.51 12.03
N LEU A 118 -1.86 8.39 12.30
CA LEU A 118 -1.91 7.21 11.45
C LEU A 118 -3.33 6.64 11.34
N PHE A 119 -3.99 6.41 12.47
CA PHE A 119 -5.32 5.81 12.48
C PHE A 119 -6.41 6.77 11.98
N THR A 120 -6.19 8.08 12.05
CA THR A 120 -7.06 9.07 11.39
C THR A 120 -6.94 8.98 9.87
N ILE A 121 -5.72 8.86 9.31
CA ILE A 121 -5.52 8.63 7.88
C ILE A 121 -6.21 7.33 7.45
N PHE A 122 -6.03 6.24 8.21
CA PHE A 122 -6.70 4.98 7.92
C PHE A 122 -8.23 5.06 8.05
N ALA A 123 -8.76 5.81 9.01
CA ALA A 123 -10.18 6.05 9.15
C ALA A 123 -10.74 6.83 7.96
N ILE A 124 -10.05 7.86 7.47
CA ILE A 124 -10.46 8.62 6.28
C ILE A 124 -10.47 7.72 5.05
N ILE A 125 -9.38 6.99 4.80
CA ILE A 125 -9.28 6.08 3.64
C ILE A 125 -10.37 5.01 3.70
N ASN A 126 -10.60 4.41 4.86
CA ASN A 126 -11.63 3.39 5.02
C ASN A 126 -13.04 3.98 4.95
N GLY A 127 -13.26 5.20 5.44
CA GLY A 127 -14.53 5.93 5.30
C GLY A 127 -14.88 6.17 3.84
N VAL A 128 -13.88 6.53 3.04
CA VAL A 128 -13.97 6.61 1.57
C VAL A 128 -14.35 5.24 1.02
N VAL A 129 -13.62 4.16 1.35
CA VAL A 129 -13.96 2.78 0.91
C VAL A 129 -15.42 2.42 1.24
N VAL A 130 -15.85 2.61 2.49
CA VAL A 130 -17.21 2.29 2.94
C VAL A 130 -18.25 3.10 2.17
N TYR A 131 -18.13 4.41 2.10
CA TYR A 131 -19.06 5.26 1.33
C TYR A 131 -19.25 4.72 -0.10
N LEU A 132 -18.18 4.21 -0.69
CA LEU A 132 -18.13 3.76 -2.06
C LEU A 132 -18.66 2.34 -2.25
N LEU A 133 -18.44 1.44 -1.30
CA LEU A 133 -19.06 0.11 -1.27
C LEU A 133 -20.59 0.17 -1.16
N PHE A 134 -21.12 1.24 -0.57
CA PHE A 134 -22.54 1.49 -0.40
C PHE A 134 -23.13 2.41 -1.48
N LYS A 135 -22.31 2.96 -2.38
CA LYS A 135 -22.79 3.73 -3.52
C LYS A 135 -23.64 2.81 -4.43
N PRO A 136 -24.87 3.20 -4.78
CA PRO A 136 -25.71 2.40 -5.67
C PRO A 136 -24.99 2.22 -7.01
N LYS A 137 -24.89 0.97 -7.46
CA LYS A 137 -24.40 0.68 -8.81
C LYS A 137 -25.43 1.20 -9.80
N LYS A 138 -25.00 2.06 -10.72
CA LYS A 138 -25.81 2.30 -11.92
C LYS A 138 -25.89 0.98 -12.68
N GLU A 139 -27.07 0.66 -13.22
CA GLU A 139 -27.22 -0.46 -14.12
C GLU A 139 -26.19 -0.31 -15.24
N GLU A 140 -25.39 -1.35 -15.44
CA GLU A 140 -24.41 -1.39 -16.52
C GLU A 140 -25.23 -1.48 -17.82
N PRO A 141 -25.11 -0.50 -18.73
CA PRO A 141 -25.81 -0.57 -20.00
C PRO A 141 -25.41 -1.84 -20.75
N GLU A 142 -26.32 -2.36 -21.57
CA GLU A 142 -26.07 -3.50 -22.44
C GLU A 142 -24.76 -3.30 -23.21
N GLN A 143 -23.90 -4.33 -23.22
CA GLN A 143 -22.53 -4.22 -23.71
C GLN A 143 -22.56 -3.86 -25.21
N PRO A 144 -21.94 -2.74 -25.63
CA PRO A 144 -22.01 -2.30 -27.01
C PRO A 144 -21.28 -3.28 -27.95
N PRO A 145 -21.60 -3.28 -29.25
CA PRO A 145 -20.88 -4.06 -30.25
C PRO A 145 -19.37 -3.75 -30.23
N LEU A 146 -18.52 -4.74 -30.52
CA LEU A 146 -17.05 -4.58 -30.46
C LEU A 146 -16.53 -3.42 -31.32
N SER A 147 -17.13 -3.19 -32.49
CA SER A 147 -16.78 -2.07 -33.38
C SER A 147 -17.00 -0.71 -32.70
N GLN A 148 -18.07 -0.58 -31.92
CA GLN A 148 -18.35 0.63 -31.15
C GLN A 148 -17.40 0.76 -29.95
N CYS A 149 -17.07 -0.34 -29.26
CA CYS A 149 -16.09 -0.34 -28.18
C CYS A 149 -14.71 0.15 -28.66
N LEU A 150 -14.29 -0.24 -29.88
CA LEU A 150 -13.00 0.15 -30.45
C LEU A 150 -12.96 1.64 -30.80
N ASP A 151 -14.03 2.17 -31.41
CA ASP A 151 -14.14 3.59 -31.75
C ASP A 151 -14.16 4.47 -30.48
N ASP A 152 -14.85 4.04 -29.42
CA ASP A 152 -14.93 4.78 -28.15
C ASP A 152 -13.65 4.68 -27.30
N ALA A 153 -12.84 3.62 -27.48
CA ALA A 153 -11.65 3.36 -26.69
C ALA A 153 -10.45 4.27 -27.06
N LEU A 154 -10.47 4.85 -28.26
CA LEU A 154 -9.44 5.75 -28.78
C LEU A 154 -9.99 7.17 -28.91
N ILE A 155 -9.30 8.16 -28.33
CA ILE A 155 -9.59 9.59 -28.56
C ILE A 155 -8.38 10.20 -29.24
N ASP A 156 -8.54 10.65 -30.48
CA ASP A 156 -7.44 11.20 -31.30
C ASP A 156 -6.23 10.24 -31.37
N GLY A 157 -6.49 8.94 -31.50
CA GLY A 157 -5.48 7.87 -31.50
C GLY A 157 -4.85 7.58 -30.14
N ARG A 158 -5.30 8.21 -29.04
CA ARG A 158 -4.78 7.98 -27.69
C ARG A 158 -5.65 7.00 -26.92
N MET A 159 -5.02 6.16 -26.12
CA MET A 159 -5.69 5.17 -25.28
C MET A 159 -6.34 5.85 -24.07
N LYS A 160 -7.68 5.87 -24.05
CA LYS A 160 -8.44 6.42 -22.93
C LYS A 160 -8.75 5.34 -21.91
N ILE A 161 -8.15 5.42 -20.73
CA ILE A 161 -8.54 4.57 -19.60
C ILE A 161 -9.85 5.09 -19.02
N GLN A 162 -10.90 4.28 -19.08
CA GLN A 162 -12.06 4.50 -18.23
C GLN A 162 -11.69 4.04 -16.82
N ARG A 163 -11.47 4.99 -15.92
CA ARG A 163 -11.00 4.67 -14.58
C ARG A 163 -12.16 4.02 -13.82
N SER A 164 -12.04 2.73 -13.53
CA SER A 164 -13.02 2.11 -12.66
C SER A 164 -12.81 2.68 -11.26
N PHE A 165 -13.92 2.90 -10.60
CA PHE A 165 -13.89 3.59 -9.34
C PHE A 165 -13.20 2.73 -8.24
N ASP A 166 -13.29 1.41 -8.37
CA ASP A 166 -12.59 0.42 -7.54
C ASP A 166 -11.06 0.52 -7.67
N GLU A 167 -10.53 0.79 -8.87
CA GLU A 167 -9.10 0.96 -9.08
C GLU A 167 -8.57 2.25 -8.45
N ILE A 168 -9.35 3.33 -8.50
CA ILE A 168 -8.98 4.59 -7.85
C ILE A 168 -8.85 4.37 -6.35
N ILE A 169 -9.79 3.65 -5.74
CA ILE A 169 -9.74 3.29 -4.32
C ILE A 169 -8.49 2.46 -4.01
N ALA A 170 -8.24 1.39 -4.77
CA ALA A 170 -7.09 0.53 -4.55
C ALA A 170 -5.77 1.31 -4.63
N PHE A 171 -5.67 2.25 -5.56
CA PHE A 171 -4.51 3.13 -5.70
C PHE A 171 -4.34 4.11 -4.54
N VAL A 172 -5.42 4.77 -4.10
CA VAL A 172 -5.38 5.68 -2.95
C VAL A 172 -5.03 4.94 -1.67
N PHE A 173 -5.60 3.76 -1.46
CA PHE A 173 -5.27 2.91 -0.31
C PHE A 173 -3.79 2.52 -0.30
N LEU A 174 -3.25 2.12 -1.45
CA LEU A 174 -1.85 1.77 -1.59
C LEU A 174 -0.91 2.97 -1.36
N LEU A 175 -1.29 4.16 -1.82
CA LEU A 175 -0.56 5.41 -1.53
C LEU A 175 -0.59 5.76 -0.05
N GLY A 176 -1.76 5.63 0.60
CA GLY A 176 -1.92 5.88 2.03
C GLY A 176 -1.08 4.94 2.89
N LEU A 177 -1.02 3.65 2.52
CA LEU A 177 -0.10 2.70 3.16
C LEU A 177 1.36 3.12 2.98
N ALA A 178 1.76 3.55 1.77
CA ALA A 178 3.12 4.00 1.53
C ALA A 178 3.50 5.20 2.42
N ILE A 179 2.60 6.20 2.51
CA ILE A 179 2.78 7.39 3.36
C ILE A 179 2.85 6.98 4.84
N GLY A 180 1.95 6.10 5.30
CA GLY A 180 1.96 5.59 6.67
C GLY A 180 3.28 4.91 7.02
N MET A 181 3.83 4.08 6.12
CA MET A 181 5.13 3.44 6.33
C MET A 181 6.28 4.44 6.38
N ILE A 182 6.26 5.50 5.55
CA ILE A 182 7.27 6.57 5.61
C ILE A 182 7.20 7.30 6.96
N ALA A 183 6.00 7.58 7.46
CA ALA A 183 5.82 8.22 8.76
C ALA A 183 6.39 7.35 9.90
N VAL A 184 6.15 6.03 9.87
CA VAL A 184 6.77 5.08 10.83
C VAL A 184 8.29 5.20 10.81
N ILE A 185 8.91 5.17 9.61
CA ILE A 185 10.38 5.26 9.46
C ILE A 185 10.91 6.54 10.10
N ILE A 186 10.28 7.68 9.81
CA ILE A 186 10.71 9.00 10.33
C ILE A 186 10.71 8.99 11.86
N ILE A 187 9.69 8.41 12.48
CA ILE A 187 9.53 8.42 13.93
C ILE A 187 10.50 7.49 14.62
N CYS A 188 10.64 6.25 14.13
CA CYS A 188 11.65 5.33 14.62
C CYS A 188 13.05 5.96 14.59
N ILE A 189 13.40 6.69 13.52
CA ILE A 189 14.66 7.46 13.45
C ILE A 189 14.72 8.56 14.52
N MET A 190 13.62 9.31 14.72
CA MET A 190 13.56 10.38 15.73
C MET A 190 13.67 9.86 17.17
N ASP A 191 13.14 8.67 17.45
CA ASP A 191 13.14 8.05 18.77
C ASP A 191 14.42 7.23 19.04
N GLY A 192 15.37 7.20 18.09
CA GLY A 192 16.60 6.41 18.20
C GLY A 192 16.38 4.90 18.09
N ASP A 193 15.17 4.46 17.73
CA ASP A 193 14.84 3.07 17.44
C ASP A 193 15.13 2.77 15.96
N TYR A 194 16.23 2.06 15.71
CA TYR A 194 16.64 1.70 14.36
C TYR A 194 15.96 0.45 13.81
N ASN A 195 14.90 -0.07 14.46
CA ASN A 195 14.07 -1.15 13.92
C ASN A 195 13.12 -0.66 12.80
N VAL A 196 13.66 0.16 11.89
CA VAL A 196 12.97 0.72 10.71
C VAL A 196 12.92 -0.25 9.53
N ALA A 197 13.55 -1.42 9.64
CA ALA A 197 13.72 -2.34 8.52
C ALA A 197 12.41 -2.72 7.80
N PRO A 198 11.28 -3.00 8.50
CA PRO A 198 10.00 -3.25 7.84
C PRO A 198 9.51 -2.03 7.05
N GLY A 199 9.68 -0.82 7.60
CA GLY A 199 9.39 0.46 6.94
C GLY A 199 10.22 0.66 5.67
N VAL A 200 11.54 0.54 5.82
CA VAL A 200 12.53 0.75 4.75
C VAL A 200 12.35 -0.24 3.60
N ILE A 201 11.85 -1.45 3.85
CA ILE A 201 11.54 -2.43 2.80
C ILE A 201 10.14 -2.18 2.21
N ALA A 202 9.12 -2.01 3.04
CA ALA A 202 7.74 -1.93 2.58
C ALA A 202 7.43 -0.62 1.83
N ALA A 203 7.94 0.52 2.29
CA ALA A 203 7.65 1.81 1.66
C ALA A 203 8.14 1.87 0.19
N PRO A 204 9.39 1.50 -0.16
CA PRO A 204 9.83 1.44 -1.55
C PRO A 204 9.03 0.46 -2.41
N ILE A 205 8.62 -0.68 -1.86
CA ILE A 205 7.79 -1.67 -2.58
C ILE A 205 6.41 -1.07 -2.90
N LEU A 206 5.76 -0.46 -1.91
CA LEU A 206 4.45 0.19 -2.09
C LEU A 206 4.56 1.35 -3.09
N LEU A 207 5.58 2.19 -2.97
CA LEU A 207 5.85 3.27 -3.94
C LEU A 207 6.15 2.73 -5.34
N TYR A 208 6.85 1.60 -5.46
CA TYR A 208 7.08 0.95 -6.74
C TYR A 208 5.75 0.55 -7.39
N TYR A 209 4.89 -0.18 -6.67
CA TYR A 209 3.56 -0.58 -7.14
C TYR A 209 2.68 0.62 -7.50
N ALA A 210 2.70 1.69 -6.69
CA ALA A 210 2.00 2.94 -7.02
C ALA A 210 2.53 3.50 -8.34
N SER A 211 3.84 3.56 -8.52
CA SER A 211 4.48 4.18 -9.67
C SER A 211 4.31 3.42 -10.98
N VAL A 212 3.98 2.12 -10.94
CA VAL A 212 3.70 1.29 -12.12
C VAL A 212 2.20 1.09 -12.35
N SER A 213 1.35 1.52 -11.42
CA SER A 213 -0.10 1.54 -11.61
C SER A 213 -0.47 2.36 -12.83
N ALA A 214 -1.42 1.87 -13.63
CA ALA A 214 -1.96 2.57 -14.78
C ALA A 214 -2.50 3.96 -14.41
N LEU A 215 -3.06 4.12 -13.21
CA LEU A 215 -3.61 5.38 -12.71
C LEU A 215 -2.55 6.46 -12.44
N ALA A 216 -1.30 6.06 -12.19
CA ALA A 216 -0.19 6.98 -11.99
C ALA A 216 0.49 7.39 -13.31
N GLN A 217 0.10 6.80 -14.44
CA GLN A 217 0.75 7.10 -15.72
C GLN A 217 0.10 8.30 -16.41
N ASN A 218 0.91 9.01 -17.20
CA ASN A 218 0.42 10.07 -18.08
C ASN A 218 -0.21 9.43 -19.34
N PRO A 219 -1.52 9.62 -19.60
CA PRO A 219 -2.18 9.09 -20.80
C PRO A 219 -1.54 9.56 -22.10
N ASN A 220 -0.91 10.73 -22.11
CA ASN A 220 -0.28 11.29 -23.31
C ASN A 220 0.95 10.49 -23.77
N ASN A 221 1.48 9.60 -22.92
CA ASN A 221 2.56 8.71 -23.30
C ASN A 221 2.06 7.51 -24.11
N TYR A 222 0.76 7.25 -24.21
CA TYR A 222 0.22 6.03 -24.81
C TYR A 222 -0.65 6.35 -26.03
N ARG A 223 -0.16 6.00 -27.22
CA ARG A 223 -0.88 6.12 -28.49
C ARG A 223 -1.09 4.73 -29.07
N ALA A 224 -2.24 4.49 -29.68
CA ALA A 224 -2.53 3.24 -30.36
C ALA A 224 -3.17 3.51 -31.72
N GLU A 225 -2.84 2.67 -32.69
CA GLU A 225 -3.33 2.77 -34.06
C GLU A 225 -3.94 1.43 -34.48
N MET A 226 -5.10 1.49 -35.13
CA MET A 226 -5.80 0.34 -35.70
C MET A 226 -6.41 0.72 -37.06
N PRO A 227 -5.59 0.79 -38.13
CA PRO A 227 -6.03 1.25 -39.44
C PRO A 227 -7.28 0.56 -40.01
N ASP A 228 -7.46 -0.74 -39.73
CA ASP A 228 -8.60 -1.53 -40.19
C ASP A 228 -9.70 -1.73 -39.14
N LYS A 229 -9.60 -1.03 -37.99
CA LYS A 229 -10.47 -1.20 -36.82
C LYS A 229 -10.53 -2.64 -36.30
N THR A 230 -9.43 -3.38 -36.43
CA THR A 230 -9.27 -4.70 -35.81
C THR A 230 -7.96 -4.77 -35.04
N PHE A 231 -7.86 -5.74 -34.13
CA PHE A 231 -6.58 -6.00 -33.47
C PHE A 231 -5.51 -6.56 -34.42
N ASN A 232 -5.84 -7.00 -35.64
CA ASN A 232 -4.85 -7.51 -36.59
C ASN A 232 -3.86 -6.43 -37.05
N THR A 233 -4.28 -5.16 -37.07
CA THR A 233 -3.41 -4.02 -37.42
C THR A 233 -3.03 -3.17 -36.21
N PHE A 234 -3.25 -3.69 -34.99
CA PHE A 234 -2.97 -2.96 -33.76
C PHE A 234 -1.48 -2.63 -33.62
N ARG A 235 -1.20 -1.34 -33.44
CA ARG A 235 0.12 -0.83 -33.08
C ARG A 235 0.03 -0.03 -31.80
N LEU A 236 1.01 -0.19 -30.93
CA LEU A 236 1.11 0.52 -29.67
C LEU A 236 2.39 1.37 -29.66
N TYR A 237 2.26 2.61 -29.21
CA TYR A 237 3.36 3.55 -29.07
C TYR A 237 3.47 4.01 -27.62
N TYR A 238 4.71 4.08 -27.11
CA TYR A 238 5.02 4.70 -25.82
C TYR A 238 5.99 5.85 -26.01
N LYS A 239 5.55 7.06 -25.66
CA LYS A 239 6.30 8.31 -25.93
C LYS A 239 6.73 8.41 -27.40
N ASP A 240 5.76 8.15 -28.28
CA ASP A 240 5.90 8.18 -29.74
C ASP A 240 6.80 7.10 -30.37
N GLU A 241 7.40 6.22 -29.57
CA GLU A 241 8.16 5.05 -30.04
C GLU A 241 7.28 3.81 -30.14
N GLU A 242 7.38 3.07 -31.25
CA GLU A 242 6.59 1.86 -31.47
C GLU A 242 7.08 0.68 -30.63
N ILE A 243 6.14 0.03 -29.94
CA ILE A 243 6.39 -1.10 -29.04
C ILE A 243 5.86 -2.37 -29.68
N PHE A 244 6.68 -3.42 -29.63
CA PHE A 244 6.25 -4.77 -29.90
C PHE A 244 5.71 -5.45 -28.63
N ILE A 245 4.49 -6.00 -28.73
CA ILE A 245 3.87 -6.83 -27.71
C ILE A 245 3.33 -8.09 -28.39
N PRO A 246 3.71 -9.31 -27.98
CA PRO A 246 3.12 -10.53 -28.53
C PRO A 246 1.64 -10.67 -28.14
N PHE A 247 0.76 -10.69 -29.14
CA PHE A 247 -0.67 -10.95 -28.95
C PHE A 247 -1.24 -11.79 -30.10
N GLU A 248 -2.47 -12.26 -29.90
CA GLU A 248 -3.32 -12.91 -30.89
C GLU A 248 -4.73 -12.31 -30.83
N CYS A 249 -5.45 -12.38 -31.96
CA CYS A 249 -6.84 -12.00 -32.05
C CYS A 249 -7.69 -13.23 -31.73
N ALA A 250 -8.56 -13.14 -30.72
CA ALA A 250 -9.50 -14.23 -30.40
C ALA A 250 -10.59 -14.36 -31.48
N ASP A 251 -11.34 -15.46 -31.47
CA ASP A 251 -12.39 -15.73 -32.48
C ASP A 251 -13.49 -14.66 -32.51
N ASP A 252 -13.70 -13.96 -31.39
CA ASP A 252 -14.64 -12.85 -31.26
C ASP A 252 -14.04 -11.48 -31.60
N GLY A 253 -12.79 -11.46 -32.09
CA GLY A 253 -12.09 -10.25 -32.48
C GLY A 253 -11.39 -9.50 -31.35
N ARG A 254 -11.42 -10.00 -30.10
CA ARG A 254 -10.79 -9.33 -28.93
C ARG A 254 -9.30 -9.62 -28.77
N PHE A 255 -8.62 -8.76 -28.03
CA PHE A 255 -7.20 -8.89 -27.73
C PHE A 255 -6.95 -10.04 -26.75
N LYS A 256 -6.00 -10.92 -27.09
CA LYS A 256 -5.52 -12.00 -26.24
C LYS A 256 -3.99 -12.00 -26.24
N TYR A 257 -3.36 -12.03 -25.06
CA TYR A 257 -1.89 -12.14 -25.00
C TYR A 257 -1.45 -13.47 -25.58
N LYS A 258 -0.40 -13.45 -26.43
CA LYS A 258 0.21 -14.67 -26.97
C LYS A 258 1.02 -15.28 -25.84
N THR A 259 0.50 -16.33 -25.23
CA THR A 259 0.99 -16.89 -23.96
C THR A 259 2.49 -17.13 -23.95
N THR A 260 3.22 -16.25 -23.28
CA THR A 260 4.53 -16.54 -22.68
C THR A 260 4.31 -16.62 -21.16
N LYS A 261 5.21 -17.30 -20.43
CA LYS A 261 5.05 -17.47 -18.97
C LYS A 261 4.89 -16.14 -18.22
N ASN A 262 5.31 -15.02 -18.82
CA ASN A 262 5.17 -13.68 -18.29
C ASN A 262 5.08 -12.63 -19.42
N PRO A 263 3.89 -12.06 -19.71
CA PRO A 263 3.67 -11.11 -20.81
C PRO A 263 4.56 -9.86 -20.78
N ILE A 264 5.13 -9.54 -19.62
CA ILE A 264 5.99 -8.37 -19.44
C ILE A 264 7.35 -8.58 -20.11
N ASP A 265 7.86 -9.80 -20.16
CA ASP A 265 9.25 -10.06 -20.56
C ASP A 265 9.48 -9.79 -22.05
N ASP A 266 8.44 -9.99 -22.87
CA ASP A 266 8.50 -9.85 -24.32
C ASP A 266 8.16 -8.44 -24.85
N ILE A 267 7.84 -7.50 -23.95
CA ILE A 267 7.63 -6.10 -24.34
C ILE A 267 8.97 -5.47 -24.70
N ALA A 268 9.10 -4.94 -25.91
CA ALA A 268 10.31 -4.30 -26.42
C ALA A 268 9.99 -3.17 -27.38
N TYR A 269 10.92 -2.22 -27.55
CA TYR A 269 10.82 -1.28 -28.67
C TYR A 269 11.15 -1.99 -29.99
N THR A 270 10.48 -1.59 -31.07
CA THR A 270 10.64 -2.19 -32.41
C THR A 270 12.00 -1.88 -33.04
N ASP A 271 12.64 -0.79 -32.63
CA ASP A 271 13.98 -0.35 -33.04
C ASP A 271 15.14 -1.14 -32.38
N GLY A 272 14.81 -2.07 -31.48
CA GLY A 272 15.78 -2.93 -30.79
C GLY A 272 16.39 -2.32 -29.52
N TYR A 273 16.03 -1.11 -29.11
CA TYR A 273 16.53 -0.53 -27.86
C TYR A 273 15.99 -1.27 -26.63
N LYS A 274 16.86 -1.43 -25.62
CA LYS A 274 16.51 -2.13 -24.37
C LYS A 274 15.56 -1.28 -23.53
N MET A 275 14.43 -1.88 -23.17
CA MET A 275 13.45 -1.29 -22.26
C MET A 275 13.67 -1.75 -20.81
N SER A 276 13.61 -0.82 -19.85
CA SER A 276 13.72 -1.16 -18.42
C SER A 276 12.53 -1.99 -17.94
N ALA A 277 12.73 -2.91 -16.99
CA ALA A 277 11.65 -3.73 -16.41
C ALA A 277 10.50 -2.88 -15.86
N ARG A 278 10.81 -1.74 -15.23
CA ARG A 278 9.81 -0.79 -14.73
C ARG A 278 8.98 -0.18 -15.87
N THR A 279 9.58 0.15 -17.01
CA THR A 279 8.87 0.67 -18.18
C THR A 279 7.96 -0.38 -18.78
N LYS A 280 8.44 -1.63 -18.93
CA LYS A 280 7.62 -2.76 -19.40
C LYS A 280 6.40 -2.96 -18.50
N GLN A 281 6.59 -2.92 -17.18
CA GLN A 281 5.50 -3.02 -16.20
C GLN A 281 4.45 -1.91 -16.37
N LYS A 282 4.89 -0.65 -16.53
CA LYS A 282 3.99 0.51 -16.75
C LYS A 282 3.15 0.32 -18.00
N ILE A 283 3.77 -0.11 -19.10
CA ILE A 283 3.08 -0.35 -20.37
C ILE A 283 2.07 -1.48 -20.21
N ASN A 284 2.48 -2.62 -19.65
CA ASN A 284 1.60 -3.75 -19.43
C ASN A 284 0.40 -3.41 -18.54
N SER A 285 0.63 -2.72 -17.42
CA SER A 285 -0.43 -2.30 -16.51
C SER A 285 -1.41 -1.32 -17.19
N TYR A 286 -0.90 -0.36 -17.95
CA TYR A 286 -1.74 0.61 -18.69
C TYR A 286 -2.56 -0.07 -19.78
N LEU A 287 -1.93 -0.90 -20.62
CA LEU A 287 -2.59 -1.64 -21.69
C LEU A 287 -3.66 -2.58 -21.16
N THR A 288 -3.31 -3.40 -20.17
CA THR A 288 -4.25 -4.35 -19.56
C THR A 288 -5.46 -3.63 -18.98
N LEU A 289 -5.24 -2.48 -18.33
CA LEU A 289 -6.35 -1.72 -17.78
C LEU A 289 -7.23 -1.12 -18.88
N TRP A 290 -6.62 -0.52 -19.90
CA TRP A 290 -7.35 0.02 -21.05
C TRP A 290 -8.18 -1.06 -21.78
N LEU A 291 -7.60 -2.25 -22.01
CA LEU A 291 -8.30 -3.37 -22.64
C LEU A 291 -9.51 -3.83 -21.82
N ARG A 292 -9.34 -3.97 -20.50
CA ARG A 292 -10.42 -4.41 -19.60
C ARG A 292 -11.54 -3.40 -19.50
N THR A 293 -11.19 -2.12 -19.37
CA THR A 293 -12.17 -1.04 -19.15
C THR A 293 -12.97 -0.67 -20.38
N ASN A 294 -12.47 -1.03 -21.57
CA ASN A 294 -13.20 -0.88 -22.83
C ASN A 294 -13.76 -2.22 -23.36
N HIS A 295 -13.78 -3.28 -22.54
CA HIS A 295 -14.27 -4.61 -22.91
C HIS A 295 -13.58 -5.26 -24.13
N LEU A 296 -12.35 -4.84 -24.42
CA LEU A 296 -11.54 -5.31 -25.54
C LEU A 296 -10.67 -6.53 -25.19
N PHE A 297 -10.60 -6.89 -23.91
CA PHE A 297 -9.81 -8.02 -23.45
C PHE A 297 -10.59 -9.33 -23.55
N TYR A 298 -10.01 -10.34 -24.19
CA TYR A 298 -10.52 -11.71 -24.13
C TYR A 298 -10.19 -12.32 -22.76
N SER A 299 -11.07 -12.11 -21.79
CA SER A 299 -11.13 -13.02 -20.66
C SER A 299 -11.80 -14.30 -21.15
N SER A 300 -11.05 -15.39 -21.28
CA SER A 300 -11.66 -16.72 -21.49
C SER A 300 -12.88 -16.82 -20.58
N PRO A 301 -14.06 -17.23 -21.08
CA PRO A 301 -15.21 -17.38 -20.22
C PRO A 301 -14.75 -18.22 -19.04
N LYS A 302 -14.91 -17.67 -17.83
CA LYS A 302 -14.90 -18.52 -16.64
C LYS A 302 -15.89 -19.61 -17.00
N ALA A 303 -15.46 -20.86 -16.99
CA ALA A 303 -16.40 -21.96 -16.94
C ALA A 303 -17.44 -21.55 -15.90
N GLU A 304 -18.67 -21.29 -16.38
CA GLU A 304 -19.78 -21.10 -15.48
C GLU A 304 -19.81 -22.40 -14.69
N ASN A 305 -19.40 -22.31 -13.43
CA ASN A 305 -19.35 -23.46 -12.54
C ASN A 305 -20.79 -23.98 -12.42
N GLU A 306 -21.01 -25.12 -13.06
CA GLU A 306 -21.62 -26.30 -12.44
C GLU A 306 -21.29 -26.43 -10.95
#